data_AF-A0A6P1YFK4-F1
#
_entry.id   AF-A0A6P1YFK4-F1
#
_cell.length_a   1.000
_cell.length_b   1.000
_cell.length_c   1.000
_cell.angle_alpha   90.00
_cell.angle_beta   90.00
_cell.angle_gamma   90.00
#
_symmetry.space_group_name_H-M   'P 1'
#
loop_
_entity.id
_entity.type
_entity.pdbx_description
1 polymer ?
#
loop_
_entity_poly.entity_id
_entity_poly.type
_entity_poly.pdbx_seq_one_letter_code
_entity_poly.pdbx_strand_id
1 'polypeptide(L)'
;MDYEYFKDELKLLEQRGVEIVTVLYGNVSEEIGEIYYHEMEEMESYALKHGRWFTLVSDGEESLFAMFNEDKSQAIWTANKAFMLMAESFIVHDIYLAEIYKEYREELDKKFGPNLKRIRQKMHI
;
A
#
# COMPACT_ATOMS: atom_id res chain seq x y z
N MET A 1 -0.56 13.92 -2.69
CA MET A 1 -0.54 12.46 -2.44
C MET A 1 -0.25 11.80 -3.78
N ASP A 2 0.60 10.78 -3.84
CA ASP A 2 1.08 10.23 -5.12
C ASP A 2 -0.08 9.69 -5.99
N TYR A 3 -1.16 9.21 -5.37
CA TYR A 3 -2.39 8.80 -6.05
C TYR A 3 -2.98 9.91 -6.94
N GLU A 4 -3.04 11.15 -6.44
CA GLU A 4 -3.58 12.29 -7.20
C GLU A 4 -2.69 12.66 -8.40
N TYR A 5 -1.41 12.30 -8.36
CA TYR A 5 -0.49 12.52 -9.48
C TYR A 5 -0.81 11.61 -10.68
N PHE A 6 -1.33 10.40 -10.43
CA PHE A 6 -1.66 9.41 -11.47
C PHE A 6 -3.15 9.37 -11.84
N LYS A 7 -3.93 10.32 -11.33
CA LYS A 7 -5.39 10.27 -11.39
C LYS A 7 -5.94 10.17 -12.81
N ASP A 8 -5.38 10.95 -13.73
CA ASP A 8 -5.84 10.98 -15.12
C ASP A 8 -5.49 9.67 -15.86
N GLU A 9 -4.32 9.10 -15.58
CA GLU A 9 -3.89 7.80 -16.11
C GLU A 9 -4.76 6.66 -15.57
N LEU A 10 -5.07 6.66 -14.27
CA LEU A 10 -5.94 5.65 -13.65
C LEU A 10 -7.35 5.69 -14.28
N LYS A 11 -7.92 6.88 -14.49
CA LYS A 11 -9.22 7.02 -15.18
C LYS A 11 -9.18 6.47 -16.61
N LEU A 12 -8.09 6.74 -17.33
CA LEU A 12 -7.93 6.24 -18.69
C LEU A 12 -7.85 4.71 -18.73
N LEU A 13 -7.19 4.10 -17.75
CA LEU A 13 -7.11 2.65 -17.60
C LEU A 13 -8.49 2.05 -17.25
N GLU A 14 -9.21 2.64 -16.30
CA GLU A 14 -10.57 2.22 -15.94
C GLU A 14 -11.53 2.29 -17.14
N GLN A 15 -11.47 3.37 -17.93
CA GLN A 15 -12.26 3.51 -19.16
C GLN A 15 -11.93 2.46 -20.22
N ARG A 16 -10.72 1.91 -20.20
CA ARG A 16 -10.30 0.81 -21.07
C ARG A 16 -10.72 -0.56 -20.53
N GLY A 17 -11.36 -0.62 -19.37
CA GLY A 17 -11.78 -1.84 -18.70
C GLY A 17 -10.64 -2.57 -17.99
N VAL A 18 -9.55 -1.87 -17.66
CA VAL A 18 -8.47 -2.43 -16.85
C VAL A 18 -8.93 -2.46 -15.39
N GLU A 19 -8.77 -3.61 -14.75
CA GLU A 19 -9.02 -3.76 -13.32
C GLU A 19 -7.92 -3.04 -12.52
N ILE A 20 -8.32 -2.16 -11.62
CA ILE A 20 -7.41 -1.37 -10.78
C ILE A 20 -7.76 -1.65 -9.33
N VAL A 21 -6.77 -2.11 -8.57
CA VAL A 21 -6.86 -2.33 -7.12
C VAL A 21 -5.74 -1.54 -6.45
N THR A 22 -6.11 -0.68 -5.51
CA THR A 22 -5.17 0.21 -4.82
C THR A 22 -5.24 0.00 -3.31
N VAL A 23 -4.10 -0.24 -2.68
CA VAL A 23 -3.95 -0.04 -1.23
C VAL A 23 -3.44 1.37 -0.99
N LEU A 24 -4.23 2.17 -0.29
CA LEU A 24 -3.93 3.58 -0.05
C LEU A 24 -3.81 3.90 1.43
N TYR A 25 -2.83 4.73 1.74
CA TYR A 25 -2.70 5.40 3.01
C TYR A 25 -3.27 6.83 2.95
N GLY A 26 -4.24 7.15 3.81
CA GLY A 26 -4.90 8.46 3.84
C GLY A 26 -6.24 8.47 3.09
N ASN A 27 -6.66 9.63 2.57
CA ASN A 27 -7.95 9.80 1.88
C ASN A 27 -7.75 10.41 0.48
N VAL A 28 -8.57 10.03 -0.48
CA VAL A 28 -8.53 10.60 -1.84
C VAL A 28 -9.75 11.47 -2.14
N SER A 29 -9.60 12.37 -3.11
CA SER A 29 -10.72 13.19 -3.58
C SER A 29 -11.73 12.42 -4.42
N GLU A 30 -11.29 11.33 -5.05
CA GLU A 30 -12.06 10.50 -5.96
C GLU A 30 -11.46 9.10 -6.02
N GLU A 31 -12.32 8.08 -5.87
CA GLU A 31 -11.93 6.68 -5.95
C GLU A 31 -12.02 6.19 -7.39
N ILE A 32 -10.98 5.51 -7.88
CA ILE A 32 -10.87 4.95 -9.23
C ILE A 32 -10.49 3.47 -9.05
N GLY A 33 -11.28 2.57 -9.63
CA GLY A 33 -11.18 1.15 -9.31
C GLY A 33 -11.53 0.83 -7.85
N GLU A 34 -11.04 -0.30 -7.35
CA GLU A 34 -11.20 -0.68 -5.94
C GLU A 34 -10.10 -0.09 -5.06
N ILE A 35 -10.48 0.48 -3.92
CA ILE A 35 -9.54 1.07 -2.96
C ILE A 35 -9.70 0.42 -1.59
N TYR A 36 -8.58 -0.02 -1.04
CA TYR A 36 -8.45 -0.53 0.32
C TYR A 36 -7.62 0.45 1.14
N TYR A 37 -8.24 1.06 2.15
CA TYR A 37 -7.56 2.03 3.00
C TYR A 37 -6.77 1.31 4.11
N HIS A 38 -5.48 1.60 4.20
CA HIS A 38 -4.61 1.05 5.23
C HIS A 38 -4.36 2.06 6.35
N GLU A 39 -4.39 1.57 7.60
CA GLU A 39 -4.13 2.38 8.80
C GLU A 39 -2.68 2.92 8.83
N MET A 40 -2.54 4.22 9.07
CA MET A 40 -1.24 4.88 9.23
C MET A 40 -1.02 5.49 10.62
N GLU A 41 -1.94 5.31 11.57
CA GLU A 41 -1.81 5.95 12.88
C GLU A 41 -0.45 5.59 13.51
N GLU A 42 0.31 6.62 13.90
CA GLU A 42 1.66 6.52 14.46
C GLU A 42 2.72 5.90 13.53
N MET A 43 2.58 6.06 12.20
CA MET A 43 3.57 5.62 11.21
C MET A 43 4.35 6.76 10.56
N GLU A 44 4.04 8.02 10.84
CA GLU A 44 4.67 9.17 10.19
C GLU A 44 6.18 9.20 10.44
N SER A 45 6.61 8.93 11.68
CA SER A 45 8.03 8.84 12.03
C SER A 45 8.75 7.69 11.33
N TYR A 46 8.05 6.58 11.08
CA TYR A 46 8.60 5.43 10.35
C TYR A 46 8.77 5.77 8.87
N ALA A 47 7.74 6.38 8.26
CA ALA A 47 7.78 6.83 6.87
C ALA A 47 8.87 7.89 6.63
N LEU A 48 9.08 8.81 7.59
CA LEU A 48 10.18 9.78 7.52
C LEU A 48 11.56 9.11 7.59
N LYS A 49 11.72 8.09 8.43
CA LYS A 49 13.00 7.40 8.62
C LYS A 49 13.34 6.42 7.50
N HIS A 50 12.36 5.69 7.00
CA HIS A 50 12.54 4.57 6.07
C HIS A 50 12.08 4.85 4.65
N GLY A 51 11.48 6.03 4.42
CA GLY A 51 10.90 6.38 3.15
C GLY A 51 9.44 5.97 3.00
N ARG A 52 8.83 6.56 1.98
CA ARG A 52 7.51 6.12 1.49
C ARG A 52 7.73 5.06 0.42
N TRP A 53 6.95 4.00 0.46
CA TRP A 53 7.04 2.91 -0.50
C TRP A 53 5.94 3.05 -1.55
N PHE A 54 6.26 2.65 -2.77
CA PHE A 54 5.32 2.54 -3.87
C PHE A 54 5.55 1.21 -4.56
N THR A 55 4.52 0.36 -4.55
CA THR A 55 4.57 -0.97 -5.16
C THR A 55 3.51 -1.04 -6.24
N LEU A 56 3.88 -1.53 -7.41
CA LEU A 56 2.99 -1.75 -8.54
C LEU A 56 3.28 -3.14 -9.12
N VAL A 57 2.22 -3.86 -9.46
CA VAL A 57 2.26 -5.09 -10.25
C VAL A 57 1.31 -4.88 -11.43
N SER A 58 1.77 -5.11 -12.65
CA SER A 58 0.95 -4.96 -13.86
C SER A 58 0.80 -6.31 -14.55
N ASP A 59 -0.45 -6.71 -14.78
CA ASP A 59 -0.87 -7.82 -15.63
C ASP A 59 -0.17 -9.18 -15.35
N GLY A 60 0.42 -9.36 -14.18
CA GLY A 60 1.25 -10.53 -13.87
C GLY A 60 2.51 -10.65 -14.76
N GLU A 61 2.93 -9.56 -15.39
CA GLU A 61 4.09 -9.50 -16.30
C GLU A 61 5.30 -8.79 -15.70
N GLU A 62 5.07 -7.72 -14.95
CA GLU A 62 6.12 -6.90 -14.35
C GLU A 62 5.72 -6.30 -13.00
N SER A 63 6.73 -5.87 -12.25
CA SER A 63 6.54 -5.16 -10.98
C SER A 63 7.54 -4.03 -10.80
N LEU A 64 7.12 -2.99 -10.08
CA LEU A 64 7.94 -1.89 -9.61
C LEU A 64 7.84 -1.82 -8.09
N PHE A 65 8.98 -1.85 -7.40
CA PHE A 65 9.06 -1.49 -5.99
C PHE A 65 9.97 -0.28 -5.85
N ALA A 66 9.43 0.83 -5.37
CA ALA A 66 10.13 2.09 -5.20
C ALA A 66 10.07 2.56 -3.75
N MET A 67 11.13 3.24 -3.33
CA MET A 67 11.26 3.89 -2.04
C MET A 67 11.69 5.34 -2.27
N PHE A 68 10.96 6.27 -1.67
CA PHE A 68 11.19 7.71 -1.77
C PHE A 68 11.62 8.27 -0.41
N ASN A 69 12.84 8.81 -0.35
CA ASN A 69 13.41 9.52 0.80
C ASN A 69 13.85 10.92 0.35
N GLU A 70 14.06 11.84 1.30
CA GLU A 70 14.49 13.23 0.99
C GLU A 70 15.80 13.27 0.17
N ASP A 71 16.76 12.41 0.49
CA ASP A 71 18.10 12.46 -0.11
C ASP A 71 18.31 11.48 -1.28
N LYS A 72 17.60 10.35 -1.28
CA LYS A 72 17.83 9.28 -2.26
C LYS A 72 16.58 8.43 -2.46
N SER A 73 16.04 8.48 -3.67
CA SER A 73 15.02 7.53 -4.13
C SER A 73 15.69 6.33 -4.79
N GLN A 74 15.13 5.14 -4.56
CA GLN A 74 15.59 3.89 -5.18
C GLN A 74 14.40 3.12 -5.70
N ALA A 75 14.58 2.44 -6.83
CA ALA A 75 13.52 1.63 -7.41
C ALA A 75 14.10 0.38 -8.07
N ILE A 76 13.30 -0.68 -8.08
CA ILE A 76 13.54 -1.91 -8.83
C ILE A 76 12.33 -2.11 -9.72
N TRP A 77 12.56 -2.04 -11.03
CA TRP A 77 11.64 -2.58 -12.04
C TRP A 77 12.13 -3.97 -12.46
N THR A 78 11.23 -4.95 -12.49
CA THR A 78 11.60 -6.32 -12.86
C THR A 78 10.42 -7.15 -13.33
N ALA A 79 10.70 -8.05 -14.28
CA ALA A 79 9.82 -9.15 -14.68
C ALA A 79 10.21 -10.49 -14.00
N ASN A 80 11.04 -10.45 -12.95
CA ASN A 80 11.41 -11.65 -12.21
C ASN A 80 10.20 -12.19 -11.43
N LYS A 81 9.74 -13.39 -11.80
CA LYS A 81 8.52 -13.99 -11.23
C LYS A 81 8.56 -14.18 -9.71
N ALA A 82 9.73 -14.46 -9.11
CA ALA A 82 9.84 -14.61 -7.67
C ALA A 82 9.70 -13.27 -6.94
N PHE A 83 10.28 -12.21 -7.50
CA PHE A 83 10.11 -10.86 -6.96
C PHE A 83 8.67 -10.37 -7.13
N MET A 84 8.07 -10.63 -8.29
CA MET A 84 6.68 -10.24 -8.55
C MET A 84 5.71 -10.93 -7.59
N LEU A 85 5.88 -12.23 -7.32
CA LEU A 85 5.09 -12.95 -6.33
C LEU A 85 5.21 -12.30 -4.94
N MET A 86 6.42 -11.85 -4.57
CA MET A 86 6.65 -11.16 -3.31
C MET A 86 5.95 -9.78 -3.27
N ALA A 87 6.03 -8.99 -4.34
CA ALA A 87 5.35 -7.70 -4.44
C ALA A 87 3.82 -7.84 -4.42
N GLU A 88 3.28 -8.81 -5.14
CA GLU A 88 1.84 -9.11 -5.15
C GLU A 88 1.36 -9.60 -3.78
N SER A 89 2.09 -10.52 -3.14
CA SER A 89 1.77 -11.01 -1.80
C SER A 89 1.78 -9.88 -0.76
N PHE A 90 2.68 -8.90 -0.93
CA PHE A 90 2.74 -7.72 -0.07
C PHE A 90 1.44 -6.89 -0.17
N ILE A 91 0.97 -6.60 -1.39
CA ILE A 91 -0.29 -5.88 -1.64
C ILE A 91 -1.49 -6.66 -1.08
N VAL A 92 -1.58 -7.96 -1.38
CA VAL A 92 -2.71 -8.81 -0.98
C VAL A 92 -2.82 -8.92 0.55
N HIS A 93 -1.70 -9.01 1.27
CA HIS A 93 -1.74 -9.04 2.73
C HIS A 93 -2.21 -7.71 3.34
N ASP A 94 -1.83 -6.57 2.76
CA ASP A 94 -2.33 -5.27 3.20
C ASP A 94 -3.85 -5.16 2.97
N ILE A 95 -4.37 -5.69 1.85
CA ILE A 95 -5.82 -5.78 1.60
C ILE A 95 -6.53 -6.61 2.69
N TYR A 96 -5.97 -7.77 3.05
CA TYR A 96 -6.54 -8.60 4.12
C TYR A 96 -6.58 -7.85 5.46
N LEU A 97 -5.51 -7.12 5.79
CA LEU A 97 -5.48 -6.31 7.01
C LEU A 97 -6.51 -5.18 6.94
N ALA A 98 -6.66 -4.49 5.81
CA ALA A 98 -7.65 -3.44 5.62
C ALA A 98 -9.08 -3.94 5.82
N GLU A 99 -9.44 -5.09 5.22
CA GLU A 99 -10.77 -5.70 5.36
C GLU A 99 -11.03 -6.17 6.80
N ILE A 100 -10.04 -6.78 7.47
CA ILE A 100 -10.15 -7.16 8.88
C ILE A 100 -10.33 -5.92 9.76
N TYR A 101 -9.59 -4.84 9.51
CA TYR A 101 -9.71 -3.59 10.25
C TYR A 101 -11.05 -2.90 10.04
N LYS A 102 -11.59 -2.95 8.82
CA LYS A 102 -12.89 -2.39 8.49
C LYS A 102 -14.01 -3.02 9.33
N GLU A 103 -13.95 -4.32 9.57
CA GLU A 103 -14.99 -5.04 10.32
C GLU A 103 -14.75 -5.11 11.83
N TYR A 104 -13.49 -5.18 12.28
CA TYR A 104 -13.16 -5.50 13.68
C TYR A 104 -12.32 -4.41 14.38
N ARG A 105 -12.39 -3.15 13.91
CA ARG A 105 -11.57 -2.05 14.44
C ARG A 105 -11.61 -1.95 15.96
N GLU A 106 -12.80 -1.90 16.54
CA GLU A 106 -12.94 -1.68 17.98
C GLU A 106 -12.28 -2.79 18.81
N GLU A 107 -12.46 -4.04 18.42
CA GLU A 107 -11.83 -5.19 19.07
C GLU A 107 -10.32 -5.20 18.88
N LEU A 108 -9.84 -4.90 17.67
CA LEU A 108 -8.42 -4.85 17.35
C LEU A 108 -7.71 -3.74 18.12
N ASP A 109 -8.26 -2.53 18.15
CA ASP A 109 -7.68 -1.40 18.85
C ASP A 109 -7.71 -1.63 20.37
N LYS A 110 -8.79 -2.20 20.89
CA LYS A 110 -8.87 -2.61 22.29
C LYS A 110 -7.82 -3.67 22.64
N LYS A 111 -7.56 -4.64 21.76
CA LYS A 111 -6.70 -5.80 22.03
C LYS A 111 -5.22 -5.60 21.69
N PHE A 112 -4.91 -4.86 20.63
CA PHE A 112 -3.56 -4.62 20.13
C PHE A 112 -3.15 -3.14 20.11
N GLY A 113 -4.06 -2.21 20.40
CA GLY A 113 -3.83 -0.78 20.26
C GLY A 113 -4.07 -0.33 18.82
N PRO A 114 -4.21 1.01 18.60
CA PRO A 114 -4.38 1.56 17.26
C PRO A 114 -3.27 1.06 16.34
N ASN A 115 -3.63 0.74 15.09
CA ASN A 115 -2.70 0.27 14.07
C ASN A 115 -1.73 -0.85 14.57
N LEU A 116 -2.28 -1.82 15.28
CA LEU A 116 -1.58 -2.99 15.85
C LEU A 116 -0.33 -2.66 16.67
N LYS A 117 -0.27 -1.49 17.32
CA LYS A 117 0.91 -0.96 18.03
C LYS A 117 1.61 -1.99 18.93
N ARG A 118 0.86 -2.75 19.72
CA ARG A 118 1.43 -3.77 20.63
C ARG A 118 2.04 -4.97 19.90
N ILE A 119 1.60 -5.28 18.69
CA ILE A 119 2.24 -6.29 17.85
C ILE A 119 3.53 -5.71 17.27
N ARG A 120 3.47 -4.52 16.67
CA ARG A 120 4.63 -3.82 16.10
C ARG A 120 5.78 -3.69 17.10
N GLN A 121 5.48 -3.33 18.35
CA GLN A 121 6.48 -3.18 19.41
C GLN A 121 7.19 -4.48 19.82
N LYS A 122 6.62 -5.66 19.51
CA LYS A 122 7.24 -6.97 19.78
C LYS A 122 8.14 -7.44 18.64
N MET A 123 8.03 -6.83 17.47
CA MET A 123 8.81 -7.21 16.29
C MET A 123 10.12 -6.43 16.29
N HIS A 124 11.23 -7.14 16.07
CA HIS A 124 12.59 -6.57 16.00
C HIS A 124 13.24 -6.98 14.69
N ILE A 125 12.64 -6.52 13.59
CA ILE A 125 13.15 -6.65 12.23
C ILE A 125 13.51 -5.28 11.68
#